data_AF-A0A8C4R2Z0-F1
#
_entry.id   AF-A0A8C4R2Z0-F1
#
_cell.length_a   1.000
_cell.length_b   1.000
_cell.length_c   1.000
_cell.angle_alpha   90.00
_cell.angle_beta   90.00
_cell.angle_gamma   90.00
#
_symmetry.space_group_name_H-M   'P 1'
#
loop_
_entity.id
_entity.type
_entity.pdbx_description
1 polymer ?
#
loop_
_entity_poly.entity_id
_entity_poly.type
_entity_poly.pdbx_seq_one_letter_code
_entity_poly.pdbx_strand_id
1 'polypeptide(L)'
;MLSFSLPFQKNVKSLYRSLIHFLAHSSLTVVVFALSILTSLTLGEEVGERLFHAKNIHQTFQLIFNILVNGEGKLTRKYSVDLFMDLLDNAKVTDLLTRYEHFSSCLRQILDLLRSKNGDGIEKVSRTVDASNKSASHLLCFQVHRSLSYKNFHTDMPANPHQLGALQFCLLLFFQDPRLVPFLTFALTSSDRRRVCSALRLLFESAPLPDFPTVMYVSSRRPFALLRNRLLLPSSFPFILATDLIFVLQLNSNGTDPRTSEIIDVYEQKLSSLATKENHLQDLLEAKASALVQADRMLSQYRCRCAQTEAEARRLAGLLREAERHCENLGAQLNEERAEGEQGRQDMERLLVHSRRLEAQMVRLTELEERLSKTVLAYGLITVLKLDKTLRDRSLLTITEGRKLESRNFIYLMNSLQDLLQTIKERDGQLAALEKERERSEETANAVRADLTRTEQARKELSIKTSSLELQKSAREREMKQLEERLREVEEREREARQEIQKNAQMIAMIHSLSSGKLQPGTVNLSL
;
A
#
# COMPACT_ATOMS: atom_id res chain seq x y z
N MET A 1 13.48 -7.69 49.86
CA MET A 1 12.69 -6.49 49.51
C MET A 1 12.55 -6.41 47.99
N LEU A 2 11.48 -6.98 47.45
CA LEU A 2 10.97 -6.64 46.12
C LEU A 2 9.54 -6.17 46.37
N SER A 3 9.39 -4.91 46.74
CA SER A 3 8.10 -4.23 46.85
C SER A 3 7.62 -3.90 45.45
N PHE A 4 6.99 -4.88 44.78
CA PHE A 4 6.29 -4.64 43.52
C PHE A 4 4.90 -4.08 43.82
N SER A 5 4.79 -2.76 43.74
CA SER A 5 3.54 -2.07 43.48
C SER A 5 3.08 -2.40 42.06
N LEU A 6 2.12 -3.31 41.91
CA LEU A 6 1.46 -3.59 40.63
C LEU A 6 -0.08 -3.58 40.80
N PRO A 7 -0.83 -2.98 39.85
CA PRO A 7 -2.26 -2.76 39.93
C PRO A 7 -3.00 -4.06 39.57
N PHE A 8 -3.08 -5.04 40.47
CA PHE A 8 -3.32 -6.43 40.04
C PHE A 8 -4.30 -7.25 40.88
N GLN A 9 -5.15 -6.63 41.72
CA GLN A 9 -5.97 -7.39 42.68
C GLN A 9 -7.00 -8.37 42.06
N LYS A 10 -7.45 -8.15 40.80
CA LYS A 10 -8.32 -9.10 40.08
C LYS A 10 -7.58 -10.18 39.28
N ASN A 11 -6.35 -9.90 38.83
CA ASN A 11 -5.56 -10.81 37.98
C ASN A 11 -4.62 -11.74 38.77
N VAL A 12 -4.42 -11.49 40.07
CA VAL A 12 -3.59 -12.34 40.94
C VAL A 12 -4.21 -13.71 41.16
N LYS A 13 -5.54 -13.81 41.31
CA LYS A 13 -6.22 -15.11 41.47
C LYS A 13 -6.15 -15.98 40.21
N SER A 14 -6.24 -15.38 39.01
CA SER A 14 -6.04 -16.10 37.75
C SER A 14 -4.59 -16.53 37.57
N LEU A 15 -3.63 -15.69 37.97
CA LEU A 15 -2.21 -16.04 37.95
C LEU A 15 -1.92 -17.26 38.86
N TYR A 16 -2.43 -17.26 40.09
CA TYR A 16 -2.31 -18.41 40.99
C TYR A 16 -2.93 -19.69 40.40
N ARG A 17 -4.09 -19.58 39.73
CA ARG A 17 -4.73 -20.73 39.08
C ARG A 17 -3.87 -21.30 37.94
N SER A 18 -3.27 -20.46 37.12
CA SER A 18 -2.37 -20.88 36.05
C SER A 18 -1.07 -21.49 36.60
N LEU A 19 -0.48 -20.89 37.64
CA LEU A 19 0.73 -21.42 38.27
C LEU A 19 0.50 -22.78 38.93
N ILE A 20 -0.66 -22.97 39.58
CA ILE A 20 -1.05 -24.28 40.15
C ILE A 20 -1.20 -25.32 39.03
N HIS A 21 -1.77 -24.95 37.88
CA HIS A 21 -1.87 -25.85 36.73
C HIS A 21 -0.48 -26.29 36.21
N PHE A 22 0.50 -25.38 36.22
CA PHE A 22 1.88 -25.70 35.82
C PHE A 22 2.62 -26.63 36.78
N LEU A 23 2.11 -26.89 38.00
CA LEU A 23 2.69 -27.88 38.91
C LEU A 23 2.52 -29.33 38.41
N ALA A 24 1.56 -29.56 37.51
CA ALA A 24 1.32 -30.86 36.86
C ALA A 24 1.99 -30.98 35.48
N HIS A 25 2.86 -30.03 35.11
CA HIS A 25 3.52 -30.01 33.81
C HIS A 25 4.56 -31.13 33.68
N SER A 26 4.76 -31.65 32.47
CA SER A 26 5.69 -32.77 32.18
C SER A 26 7.16 -32.43 32.44
N SER A 27 7.52 -31.15 32.31
CA SER A 27 8.88 -30.65 32.59
C SER A 27 9.03 -30.20 34.04
N LEU A 28 9.91 -30.87 34.79
CA LEU A 28 10.27 -30.52 36.17
C LEU A 28 10.88 -29.11 36.30
N THR A 29 11.48 -28.58 35.24
CA THR A 29 11.99 -27.20 35.17
C THR A 29 10.86 -26.17 35.19
N VAL A 30 9.77 -26.43 34.46
CA VAL A 30 8.57 -25.57 34.49
C VAL A 30 7.91 -25.65 35.86
N VAL A 31 7.83 -26.86 36.42
CA VAL A 31 7.28 -27.10 37.76
C VAL A 31 8.06 -26.32 38.82
N VAL A 32 9.40 -26.37 38.81
CA VAL A 32 10.21 -25.67 39.83
C VAL A 32 10.05 -24.16 39.73
N PHE A 33 10.00 -23.59 38.52
CA PHE A 33 9.78 -22.15 38.36
C PHE A 33 8.38 -21.73 38.80
N ALA A 34 7.35 -22.48 38.42
CA ALA A 34 5.99 -22.21 38.86
C ALA A 34 5.88 -22.29 40.39
N LEU A 35 6.52 -23.29 40.99
CA LEU A 35 6.53 -23.47 42.44
C LEU A 35 7.35 -22.38 43.15
N SER A 36 8.49 -21.94 42.62
CA SER A 36 9.27 -20.82 43.17
C SER A 36 8.49 -19.51 43.16
N ILE A 37 7.75 -19.23 42.08
CA ILE A 37 6.88 -18.05 42.00
C ILE A 37 5.73 -18.18 43.00
N LEU A 38 5.10 -19.37 43.10
CA LEU A 38 4.04 -19.61 44.09
C LEU A 38 4.55 -19.43 45.52
N THR A 39 5.70 -19.99 45.87
CA THR A 39 6.29 -19.84 47.20
C THR A 39 6.59 -18.39 47.51
N SER A 40 7.27 -17.67 46.62
CA SER A 40 7.62 -16.25 46.87
C SER A 40 6.40 -15.33 47.04
N LEU A 41 5.28 -15.64 46.37
CA LEU A 41 4.05 -14.86 46.46
C LEU A 41 3.14 -15.28 47.62
N THR A 42 3.12 -16.56 48.00
CA THR A 42 2.07 -17.11 48.89
C THR A 42 2.55 -17.63 50.25
N LEU A 43 3.87 -17.67 50.52
CA LEU A 43 4.45 -18.21 51.76
C LEU A 43 4.00 -17.49 53.06
N GLY A 44 3.40 -16.30 52.95
CA GLY A 44 2.85 -15.53 54.07
C GLY A 44 1.39 -15.05 53.87
N GLU A 45 0.70 -15.49 52.83
CA GLU A 45 -0.68 -15.09 52.52
C GLU A 45 -1.68 -16.23 52.78
N GLU A 46 -2.93 -15.90 53.15
CA GLU A 46 -4.00 -16.89 53.37
C GLU A 46 -4.27 -17.80 52.16
N VAL A 47 -3.95 -17.33 50.94
CA VAL A 47 -4.09 -18.09 49.70
C VAL A 47 -3.09 -19.25 49.60
N GLY A 48 -1.93 -19.12 50.25
CA GLY A 48 -0.87 -20.12 50.29
C GLY A 48 -1.16 -21.33 51.17
N GLU A 49 -2.16 -21.24 52.05
CA GLU A 49 -2.61 -22.36 52.89
C GLU A 49 -3.03 -23.57 52.06
N ARG A 50 -3.45 -23.40 50.79
CA ARG A 50 -3.74 -24.57 49.92
C ARG A 50 -2.52 -25.45 49.64
N LEU A 51 -1.31 -24.87 49.58
CA LEU A 51 -0.07 -25.59 49.29
C LEU A 51 0.77 -25.85 50.54
N PHE A 52 0.73 -24.93 51.52
CA PHE A 52 1.61 -24.96 52.68
C PHE A 52 0.91 -25.33 54.01
N HIS A 53 -0.39 -25.63 54.00
CA HIS A 53 -1.08 -26.16 55.18
C HIS A 53 -0.61 -27.58 55.50
N ALA A 54 -0.65 -27.95 56.77
CA ALA A 54 -0.20 -29.24 57.31
C ALA A 54 -0.80 -30.49 56.61
N LYS A 55 -1.94 -30.35 55.94
CA LYS A 55 -2.62 -31.44 55.22
C LYS A 55 -2.06 -31.68 53.81
N ASN A 56 -1.59 -30.62 53.14
CA ASN A 56 -1.21 -30.64 51.73
C ASN A 56 0.30 -30.47 51.52
N ILE A 57 1.01 -29.95 52.55
CA ILE A 57 2.45 -29.74 52.52
C ILE A 57 3.24 -31.01 52.15
N HIS A 58 2.71 -32.20 52.48
CA HIS A 58 3.30 -33.48 52.11
C HIS A 58 3.48 -33.63 50.59
N GLN A 59 2.48 -33.23 49.80
CA GLN A 59 2.55 -33.26 48.34
C GLN A 59 3.56 -32.25 47.81
N THR A 60 3.61 -31.07 48.42
CA THR A 60 4.58 -30.03 48.10
C THR A 60 6.01 -30.49 48.37
N PHE A 61 6.26 -31.13 49.52
CA PHE A 61 7.57 -31.72 49.82
C PHE A 61 7.92 -32.86 48.87
N GLN A 62 6.98 -33.76 48.58
CA GLN A 62 7.19 -34.83 47.61
C GLN A 62 7.55 -34.27 46.23
N LEU A 63 6.89 -33.20 45.78
CA LEU A 63 7.17 -32.54 44.52
C LEU A 63 8.57 -31.91 44.52
N ILE A 64 8.94 -31.19 45.58
CA ILE A 64 10.28 -30.59 45.72
C ILE A 64 11.36 -31.66 45.73
N PHE A 65 11.19 -32.74 46.50
CA PHE A 65 12.15 -33.83 46.54
C PHE A 65 12.24 -34.58 45.20
N ASN A 66 11.12 -34.75 44.51
CA ASN A 66 11.10 -35.33 43.16
C ASN A 66 11.90 -34.45 42.18
N ILE A 67 11.73 -33.13 42.21
CA ILE A 67 12.51 -32.20 41.38
C ILE A 67 14.00 -32.23 41.76
N LEU A 68 14.32 -32.34 43.06
CA LEU A 68 15.70 -32.33 43.53
C LEU A 68 16.45 -33.62 43.14
N VAL A 69 15.75 -34.76 43.20
CA VAL A 69 16.32 -36.08 42.89
C VAL A 69 16.30 -36.37 41.39
N ASN A 70 15.14 -36.20 40.74
CA ASN A 70 14.89 -36.58 39.36
C ASN A 70 14.98 -35.41 38.37
N GLY A 71 15.20 -34.18 38.84
CA GLY A 71 15.31 -33.01 37.98
C GLY A 71 16.50 -33.11 37.02
N GLU A 72 16.19 -32.91 35.73
CA GLU A 72 17.17 -32.82 34.66
C GLU A 72 17.81 -31.42 34.63
N GLY A 73 19.14 -31.38 34.56
CA GLY A 73 19.90 -30.15 34.39
C GLY A 73 20.33 -29.42 35.68
N LYS A 74 21.44 -28.68 35.56
CA LYS A 74 22.05 -27.90 36.65
C LYS A 74 21.13 -26.78 37.17
N LEU A 75 20.37 -26.17 36.25
CA LEU A 75 19.49 -25.06 36.55
C LEU A 75 18.32 -25.49 37.45
N THR A 76 17.59 -26.54 37.03
CA THR A 76 16.45 -27.10 37.78
C THR A 76 16.81 -27.45 39.22
N ARG A 77 17.97 -28.09 39.42
CA ARG A 77 18.46 -28.44 40.76
C ARG A 77 18.85 -27.23 41.58
N LYS A 78 19.48 -26.21 40.97
CA LYS A 78 19.80 -24.96 41.66
C LYS A 78 18.54 -24.29 42.20
N TYR A 79 17.54 -24.09 41.34
CA TYR A 79 16.27 -23.49 41.73
C TYR A 79 15.50 -24.36 42.74
N SER A 80 15.60 -25.68 42.64
CA SER A 80 14.99 -26.59 43.62
C SER A 80 15.64 -26.48 45.00
N VAL A 81 16.96 -26.30 45.07
CA VAL A 81 17.69 -26.08 46.32
C VAL A 81 17.34 -24.70 46.88
N ASP A 82 17.39 -23.65 46.06
CA ASP A 82 17.03 -22.29 46.48
C ASP A 82 15.60 -22.23 47.02
N LEU A 83 14.64 -22.82 46.30
CA LEU A 83 13.24 -22.95 46.72
C LEU A 83 13.08 -23.70 48.03
N PHE A 84 13.79 -24.82 48.20
CA PHE A 84 13.76 -25.59 49.43
C PHE A 84 14.33 -24.79 50.60
N MET A 85 15.38 -23.99 50.36
CA MET A 85 15.94 -23.12 51.39
C MET A 85 14.98 -21.99 51.76
N ASP A 86 14.36 -21.34 50.79
CA ASP A 86 13.37 -20.28 51.03
C ASP A 86 12.18 -20.78 51.86
N LEU A 87 11.77 -22.04 51.65
CA LEU A 87 10.73 -22.69 52.46
C LEU A 87 11.15 -22.91 53.92
N LEU A 88 12.44 -23.17 54.15
CA LEU A 88 12.98 -23.52 55.48
C LEU A 88 13.29 -22.29 56.32
N ASP A 89 13.37 -21.12 55.69
CA ASP A 89 13.36 -19.84 56.39
C ASP A 89 12.01 -19.59 57.11
N ASN A 90 10.93 -20.27 56.72
CA ASN A 90 9.64 -20.21 57.42
C ASN A 90 9.55 -21.26 58.55
N ALA A 91 9.50 -20.78 59.81
CA ALA A 91 9.45 -21.63 61.00
C ALA A 91 8.29 -22.65 61.01
N LYS A 92 7.13 -22.33 60.43
CA LYS A 92 5.97 -23.24 60.36
C LYS A 92 6.25 -24.42 59.43
N VAL A 93 6.79 -24.14 58.25
CA VAL A 93 7.13 -25.16 57.24
C VAL A 93 8.26 -26.05 57.75
N THR A 94 9.23 -25.47 58.45
CA THR A 94 10.31 -26.21 59.10
C THR A 94 9.81 -27.18 60.16
N ASP A 95 8.82 -26.82 60.96
CA ASP A 95 8.21 -27.76 61.92
C ASP A 95 7.46 -28.89 61.20
N LEU A 96 6.72 -28.59 60.14
CA LEU A 96 6.01 -29.59 59.32
C LEU A 96 6.95 -30.56 58.61
N LEU A 97 8.13 -30.10 58.17
CA LEU A 97 9.14 -30.96 57.55
C LEU A 97 9.70 -31.98 58.57
N THR A 98 9.82 -31.62 59.84
CA THR A 98 10.31 -32.57 60.87
C THR A 98 9.36 -33.71 61.16
N ARG A 99 8.07 -33.54 60.84
CA ARG A 99 7.03 -34.55 60.99
C ARG A 99 6.77 -35.31 59.69
N TYR A 100 7.56 -35.06 58.63
CA TYR A 100 7.36 -35.71 57.34
C TYR A 100 7.96 -37.12 57.31
N GLU A 101 7.10 -38.13 57.18
CA GLU A 101 7.46 -39.54 57.29
C GLU A 101 8.50 -40.00 56.25
N HIS A 102 8.47 -39.43 55.04
CA HIS A 102 9.41 -39.80 53.97
C HIS A 102 10.69 -38.97 53.96
N PHE A 103 10.85 -38.01 54.88
CA PHE A 103 12.00 -37.12 54.91
C PHE A 103 13.32 -37.90 54.97
N SER A 104 13.41 -38.92 55.82
CA SER A 104 14.61 -39.76 55.96
C SER A 104 14.94 -40.53 54.68
N SER A 105 13.94 -40.93 53.89
CA SER A 105 14.14 -41.62 52.61
C SER A 105 14.62 -40.65 51.54
N CYS A 106 13.99 -39.47 51.43
CA CYS A 106 14.41 -38.41 50.51
C CYS A 106 15.83 -37.94 50.80
N LEU A 107 16.17 -37.75 52.07
CA LEU A 107 17.52 -37.33 52.48
C LEU A 107 18.56 -38.40 52.13
N ARG A 108 18.22 -39.69 52.27
CA ARG A 108 19.09 -40.79 51.83
C ARG A 108 19.31 -40.78 50.32
N GLN A 109 18.26 -40.56 49.52
CA GLN A 109 18.37 -40.44 48.06
C GLN A 109 19.25 -39.25 47.63
N ILE A 110 19.17 -38.12 48.34
CA ILE A 110 20.04 -36.95 48.10
C ILE A 110 21.49 -37.27 48.47
N LEU A 111 21.73 -37.98 49.57
CA LEU A 111 23.07 -38.44 49.96
C LEU A 111 23.62 -39.51 49.00
N ASP A 112 22.76 -40.37 48.47
CA ASP A 112 23.13 -41.37 47.46
C ASP A 112 23.46 -40.72 46.12
N LEU A 113 22.75 -39.66 45.73
CA LEU A 113 23.11 -38.81 44.59
C LEU A 113 24.49 -38.16 44.78
N LEU A 114 24.79 -37.70 46.01
CA LEU A 114 26.13 -37.20 46.36
C LEU A 114 27.19 -38.30 46.36
N ARG A 115 26.85 -39.56 46.69
CA ARG A 115 27.75 -40.73 46.68
C ARG A 115 27.97 -41.35 45.30
N SER A 116 27.06 -41.19 44.36
CA SER A 116 27.14 -41.81 43.04
C SER A 116 28.44 -41.38 42.30
N LYS A 117 29.23 -42.36 41.86
CA LYS A 117 30.60 -42.22 41.29
C LYS A 117 30.68 -41.50 39.93
N ASN A 118 29.61 -40.87 39.47
CA ASN A 118 29.62 -40.10 38.24
C ASN A 118 30.11 -38.70 38.59
N GLY A 119 31.31 -38.30 38.14
CA GLY A 119 31.91 -36.98 38.39
C GLY A 119 30.99 -35.80 38.05
N ASP A 120 29.97 -36.05 37.24
CA ASP A 120 28.91 -35.12 36.89
C ASP A 120 27.96 -34.80 38.06
N GLY A 121 27.73 -35.70 39.03
CA GLY A 121 26.81 -35.49 40.16
C GLY A 121 27.40 -34.66 41.30
N ILE A 122 28.67 -34.90 41.63
CA ILE A 122 29.41 -34.20 42.70
C ILE A 122 29.69 -32.75 42.29
N GLU A 123 30.04 -32.49 41.04
CA GLU A 123 30.23 -31.13 40.50
C GLU A 123 28.88 -30.38 40.31
N LYS A 124 27.79 -31.11 40.00
CA LYS A 124 26.44 -30.53 39.85
C LYS A 124 25.77 -30.16 41.16
N VAL A 125 25.98 -30.91 42.25
CA VAL A 125 25.40 -30.58 43.58
C VAL A 125 26.34 -29.70 44.41
N SER A 126 27.66 -29.91 44.35
CA SER A 126 28.63 -29.06 45.06
C SER A 126 28.58 -27.62 44.56
N ARG A 127 28.50 -27.36 43.24
CA ARG A 127 28.37 -25.98 42.72
C ARG A 127 27.02 -25.33 42.97
N THR A 128 25.93 -26.09 43.12
CA THR A 128 24.64 -25.53 43.54
C THR A 128 24.66 -25.16 45.02
N VAL A 129 25.36 -25.92 45.86
CA VAL A 129 25.60 -25.59 47.28
C VAL A 129 26.58 -24.40 47.41
N ASP A 130 27.59 -24.30 46.54
CA ASP A 130 28.57 -23.19 46.52
C ASP A 130 27.95 -21.86 46.04
N ALA A 131 26.85 -21.89 45.27
CA ALA A 131 26.15 -20.70 44.80
C ALA A 131 25.11 -20.14 45.80
N SER A 132 24.63 -20.97 46.73
CA SER A 132 23.68 -20.59 47.80
C SER A 132 24.42 -20.33 49.12
N ASN A 133 25.16 -19.23 49.16
CA ASN A 133 26.25 -18.97 50.10
C ASN A 133 25.84 -18.63 51.56
N LYS A 134 24.70 -19.12 52.09
CA LYS A 134 24.33 -18.92 53.51
C LYS A 134 23.46 -20.05 54.11
N SER A 135 22.63 -20.73 53.32
CA SER A 135 21.47 -21.43 53.87
C SER A 135 21.56 -22.97 53.78
N ALA A 136 22.15 -23.57 52.73
CA ALA A 136 22.32 -25.02 52.63
C ALA A 136 23.26 -25.61 53.70
N SER A 137 24.34 -24.88 54.01
CA SER A 137 25.20 -25.16 55.17
C SER A 137 24.45 -25.00 56.48
N HIS A 138 23.49 -24.08 56.53
CA HIS A 138 22.61 -23.89 57.69
C HIS A 138 21.61 -25.04 57.82
N LEU A 139 21.18 -25.72 56.76
CA LEU A 139 20.26 -26.85 56.85
C LEU A 139 20.94 -28.13 57.33
N LEU A 140 22.10 -28.45 56.76
CA LEU A 140 22.95 -29.54 57.26
C LEU A 140 23.38 -29.24 58.70
N CYS A 141 23.77 -28.00 59.01
CA CYS A 141 24.13 -27.62 60.36
C CYS A 141 22.91 -27.55 61.30
N PHE A 142 21.72 -27.14 60.87
CA PHE A 142 20.50 -27.04 61.69
C PHE A 142 19.88 -28.41 61.96
N GLN A 143 19.87 -29.32 60.97
CA GLN A 143 19.41 -30.69 61.17
C GLN A 143 20.35 -31.46 62.10
N VAL A 144 21.66 -31.24 61.95
CA VAL A 144 22.68 -31.81 62.85
C VAL A 144 22.60 -31.16 64.23
N HIS A 145 22.48 -29.83 64.33
CA HIS A 145 22.42 -29.10 65.61
C HIS A 145 21.08 -29.31 66.35
N ARG A 146 19.95 -29.53 65.66
CA ARG A 146 18.66 -29.91 66.29
C ARG A 146 18.67 -31.36 66.75
N SER A 147 19.24 -32.28 65.97
CA SER A 147 19.40 -33.70 66.36
C SER A 147 20.38 -33.87 67.53
N LEU A 148 21.42 -33.03 67.62
CA LEU A 148 22.35 -32.99 68.74
C LEU A 148 21.78 -32.23 69.95
N SER A 149 20.96 -31.18 69.74
CA SER A 149 20.33 -30.42 70.83
C SER A 149 19.24 -31.21 71.56
N TYR A 150 18.67 -32.26 70.96
CA TYR A 150 17.73 -33.16 71.63
C TYR A 150 18.40 -34.12 72.64
N LYS A 151 19.74 -34.15 72.73
CA LYS A 151 20.47 -34.87 73.80
C LYS A 151 20.67 -34.06 75.08
N ASN A 152 20.33 -32.77 75.12
CA ASN A 152 20.60 -31.88 76.26
C ASN A 152 19.37 -31.39 77.03
N PHE A 153 18.19 -31.97 76.81
CA PHE A 153 17.06 -31.79 77.73
C PHE A 153 16.61 -33.15 78.26
N HIS A 154 16.56 -33.21 79.58
CA HIS A 154 16.33 -34.36 80.43
C HIS A 154 15.00 -35.10 80.12
N THR A 155 15.07 -36.45 80.21
CA THR A 155 14.07 -37.40 80.72
C THR A 155 12.59 -37.13 80.42
N ASP A 156 12.04 -37.82 79.41
CA ASP A 156 10.92 -38.79 79.55
C ASP A 156 10.46 -39.31 78.17
N MET A 157 10.17 -40.62 78.12
CA MET A 157 9.72 -41.45 76.98
C MET A 157 8.35 -41.02 76.40
N PRO A 158 7.82 -41.54 75.24
CA PRO A 158 8.14 -42.83 74.60
C PRO A 158 8.28 -42.91 73.05
N ALA A 159 8.95 -43.99 72.63
CA ALA A 159 8.67 -44.85 71.47
C ALA A 159 8.54 -44.26 70.06
N ASN A 160 9.67 -44.26 69.32
CA ASN A 160 9.73 -44.97 68.02
C ASN A 160 11.19 -45.31 67.64
N PRO A 161 11.68 -46.54 67.93
CA PRO A 161 13.10 -46.90 67.77
C PRO A 161 13.57 -46.96 66.30
N HIS A 162 12.65 -47.05 65.34
CA HIS A 162 12.99 -47.28 63.93
C HIS A 162 13.31 -46.00 63.15
N GLN A 163 12.91 -44.80 63.62
CA GLN A 163 13.23 -43.53 62.97
C GLN A 163 14.50 -42.86 63.54
N LEU A 164 14.79 -43.02 64.84
CA LEU A 164 16.03 -42.52 65.46
C LEU A 164 17.26 -43.32 65.01
N GLY A 165 17.13 -44.65 64.91
CA GLY A 165 18.24 -45.53 64.53
C GLY A 165 18.74 -45.24 63.11
N ALA A 166 17.83 -45.02 62.16
CA ALA A 166 18.20 -44.74 60.78
C ALA A 166 18.91 -43.38 60.61
N LEU A 167 18.49 -42.34 61.35
CA LEU A 167 19.10 -41.02 61.28
C LEU A 167 20.46 -40.99 61.98
N GLN A 168 20.59 -41.69 63.11
CA GLN A 168 21.87 -41.87 63.81
C GLN A 168 22.86 -42.67 62.96
N PHE A 169 22.42 -43.71 62.25
CA PHE A 169 23.25 -44.46 61.30
C PHE A 169 23.65 -43.60 60.08
N CYS A 170 22.75 -42.76 59.57
CA CYS A 170 23.07 -41.83 58.47
C CYS A 170 24.04 -40.72 58.91
N LEU A 171 23.93 -40.22 60.14
CA LEU A 171 24.88 -39.27 60.72
C LEU A 171 26.26 -39.90 60.91
N LEU A 172 26.33 -41.15 61.40
CA LEU A 172 27.57 -41.92 61.52
C LEU A 172 28.25 -42.11 60.15
N LEU A 173 27.49 -42.51 59.12
CA LEU A 173 27.98 -42.62 57.74
C LEU A 173 28.41 -41.27 57.12
N PHE A 174 27.78 -40.17 57.52
CA PHE A 174 28.09 -38.82 57.05
C PHE A 174 29.36 -38.26 57.69
N PHE A 175 29.58 -38.49 58.99
CA PHE A 175 30.82 -38.11 59.67
C PHE A 175 32.02 -38.98 59.27
N GLN A 176 31.79 -40.21 58.83
CA GLN A 176 32.81 -41.09 58.24
C GLN A 176 33.11 -40.76 56.77
N ASP A 177 32.38 -39.82 56.13
CA ASP A 177 32.63 -39.46 54.74
C ASP A 177 33.86 -38.52 54.63
N PRO A 178 34.95 -38.94 53.96
CA PRO A 178 36.16 -38.13 53.80
C PRO A 178 35.92 -36.84 53.01
N ARG A 179 34.78 -36.72 52.30
CA ARG A 179 34.38 -35.51 51.57
C ARG A 179 33.86 -34.41 52.50
N LEU A 180 33.61 -34.69 53.77
CA LEU A 180 33.27 -33.70 54.80
C LEU A 180 34.49 -32.87 55.26
N VAL A 181 35.70 -33.40 55.03
CA VAL A 181 36.97 -32.82 55.51
C VAL A 181 37.22 -31.41 54.99
N PRO A 182 37.04 -31.10 53.69
CA PRO A 182 37.21 -29.74 53.16
C PRO A 182 36.22 -28.74 53.76
N PHE A 183 34.96 -29.15 53.98
CA PHE A 183 33.91 -28.27 54.52
C PHE A 183 34.13 -27.94 56.00
N LEU A 184 34.53 -28.93 56.80
CA LEU A 184 34.90 -28.71 58.19
C LEU A 184 36.20 -27.91 58.29
N THR A 185 37.19 -28.17 57.42
CA THR A 185 38.42 -27.36 57.37
C THR A 185 38.11 -25.91 57.01
N PHE A 186 37.25 -25.67 56.01
CA PHE A 186 36.80 -24.33 55.63
C PHE A 186 36.07 -23.61 56.78
N ALA A 187 35.17 -24.32 57.47
CA ALA A 187 34.42 -23.77 58.60
C ALA A 187 35.32 -23.47 59.82
N LEU A 188 36.34 -24.31 60.07
CA LEU A 188 37.36 -24.08 61.10
C LEU A 188 38.29 -22.90 60.75
N THR A 189 38.47 -22.59 59.47
CA THR A 189 39.24 -21.43 58.98
C THR A 189 38.43 -20.16 58.78
N SER A 190 37.13 -20.19 59.07
CA SER A 190 36.25 -19.04 58.84
C SER A 190 36.53 -17.92 59.84
N SER A 191 36.35 -16.67 59.41
CA SER A 191 36.40 -15.48 60.28
C SER A 191 35.17 -15.33 61.19
N ASP A 192 34.11 -16.08 60.92
CA ASP A 192 32.86 -16.05 61.69
C ASP A 192 32.93 -16.99 62.91
N ARG A 193 32.92 -16.38 64.11
CA ARG A 193 33.02 -17.09 65.40
C ARG A 193 31.91 -18.14 65.58
N ARG A 194 30.70 -17.92 65.06
CA ARG A 194 29.60 -18.90 65.20
C ARG A 194 29.85 -20.15 64.36
N ARG A 195 30.47 -19.99 63.18
CA ARG A 195 30.85 -21.12 62.30
C ARG A 195 31.99 -21.93 62.88
N VAL A 196 33.01 -21.26 63.41
CA VAL A 196 34.14 -21.92 64.06
C VAL A 196 33.68 -22.72 65.29
N CYS A 197 32.84 -22.14 66.16
CA CYS A 197 32.30 -22.85 67.32
C CYS A 197 31.42 -24.04 66.93
N SER A 198 30.61 -23.92 65.88
CA SER A 198 29.76 -25.01 65.38
C SER A 198 30.60 -26.13 64.78
N ALA A 199 31.63 -25.79 64.00
CA ALA A 199 32.57 -26.76 63.42
C ALA A 199 33.41 -27.48 64.48
N LEU A 200 33.85 -26.77 65.53
CA LEU A 200 34.57 -27.38 66.65
C LEU A 200 33.68 -28.35 67.43
N ARG A 201 32.42 -27.98 67.72
CA ARG A 201 31.47 -28.89 68.38
C ARG A 201 31.26 -30.17 67.56
N LEU A 202 31.03 -30.03 66.26
CA LEU A 202 30.88 -31.17 65.34
C LEU A 202 32.13 -32.05 65.30
N LEU A 203 33.33 -31.46 65.35
CA LEU A 203 34.60 -32.20 65.35
C LEU A 203 34.83 -32.95 66.66
N PHE A 204 34.54 -32.35 67.82
CA PHE A 204 34.65 -33.04 69.11
C PHE A 204 33.64 -34.18 69.28
N GLU A 205 32.45 -34.03 68.69
CA GLU A 205 31.38 -35.02 68.80
C GLU A 205 31.53 -36.18 67.79
N SER A 206 32.32 -35.98 66.73
CA SER A 206 32.65 -37.00 65.72
C SER A 206 34.02 -37.65 65.88
N ALA A 207 34.95 -37.03 66.63
CA ALA A 207 36.26 -37.60 66.96
C ALA A 207 36.24 -39.00 67.63
N PRO A 208 35.27 -39.37 68.49
CA PRO A 208 35.25 -40.72 69.08
C PRO A 208 34.68 -41.81 68.16
N LEU A 209 34.35 -41.50 66.90
CA LEU A 209 33.79 -42.48 65.96
C LEU A 209 34.89 -43.35 65.30
N PRO A 210 34.66 -44.66 65.11
CA PRO A 210 35.57 -45.52 64.36
C PRO A 210 35.66 -45.05 62.89
N ASP A 211 36.84 -45.12 62.29
CA ASP A 211 37.16 -44.69 60.92
C ASP A 211 36.94 -43.19 60.60
N PHE A 212 36.84 -42.32 61.62
CA PHE A 212 36.89 -40.88 61.39
C PHE A 212 38.25 -40.47 60.78
N PRO A 213 38.30 -39.68 59.70
CA PRO A 213 39.53 -39.34 58.98
C PRO A 213 40.38 -38.29 59.73
N THR A 214 40.77 -38.59 60.98
CA THR A 214 41.54 -37.73 61.88
C THR A 214 42.89 -37.31 61.26
N VAL A 215 43.49 -38.20 60.46
CA VAL A 215 44.79 -37.97 59.79
C VAL A 215 44.71 -36.97 58.62
N MET A 216 43.54 -36.85 57.95
CA MET A 216 43.37 -35.88 56.85
C MET A 216 43.21 -34.44 57.35
N TYR A 217 42.65 -34.22 58.55
CA TYR A 217 42.60 -32.89 59.17
C TYR A 217 43.99 -32.38 59.59
N VAL A 218 44.89 -33.27 60.02
CA VAL A 218 46.28 -32.95 60.38
C VAL A 218 47.13 -32.62 59.14
N SER A 219 46.78 -33.16 57.98
CA SER A 219 47.49 -32.97 56.72
C SER A 219 47.29 -31.58 56.11
N SER A 220 46.26 -30.84 56.52
CA SER A 220 46.12 -29.42 56.21
C SER A 220 46.98 -28.60 57.20
N ARG A 221 48.30 -28.58 56.96
CA ARG A 221 49.30 -27.99 57.87
C ARG A 221 49.17 -26.47 58.09
N ARG A 222 48.46 -25.73 57.24
CA ARG A 222 48.33 -24.27 57.34
C ARG A 222 47.25 -23.78 58.32
N PRO A 223 46.06 -24.39 58.42
CA PRO A 223 45.03 -23.94 59.37
C PRO A 223 45.25 -24.31 60.84
N PHE A 224 45.86 -25.46 61.17
CA PHE A 224 46.11 -25.85 62.57
C PHE A 224 47.21 -25.03 63.25
N ALA A 225 48.19 -24.52 62.49
CA ALA A 225 49.19 -23.59 63.00
C ALA A 225 48.57 -22.24 63.41
N LEU A 226 47.52 -21.78 62.70
CA LEU A 226 46.78 -20.56 63.03
C LEU A 226 45.83 -20.74 64.22
N LEU A 227 45.23 -21.93 64.39
CA LEU A 227 44.45 -22.27 65.59
C LEU A 227 45.34 -22.37 66.84
N ARG A 228 46.53 -22.98 66.72
CA ARG A 228 47.50 -23.11 67.82
C ARG A 228 47.95 -21.75 68.38
N ASN A 229 48.10 -20.75 67.51
CA ASN A 229 48.48 -19.39 67.91
C ASN A 229 47.31 -18.54 68.45
N ARG A 230 46.05 -18.95 68.24
CA ARG A 230 44.86 -18.20 68.72
C ARG A 230 44.20 -18.77 69.98
N LEU A 231 44.47 -20.03 70.37
CA LEU A 231 43.69 -20.73 71.40
C LEU A 231 44.47 -21.27 72.62
N LEU A 232 45.78 -21.00 72.77
CA LEU A 232 46.56 -21.29 74.00
C LEU A 232 46.23 -22.64 74.68
N LEU A 233 46.41 -23.77 73.98
CA LEU A 233 46.23 -25.10 74.58
C LEU A 233 47.52 -25.58 75.29
N PRO A 234 47.45 -26.20 76.50
CA PRO A 234 48.62 -26.55 77.31
C PRO A 234 49.45 -27.74 76.78
N SER A 235 50.74 -27.71 77.10
CA SER A 235 51.84 -28.57 76.62
C SER A 235 52.05 -29.86 77.43
N SER A 236 51.02 -30.66 77.68
CA SER A 236 51.17 -31.90 78.46
C SER A 236 50.65 -33.12 77.71
N PHE A 237 51.52 -33.72 76.89
CA PHE A 237 51.55 -35.17 76.64
C PHE A 237 53.00 -35.62 76.31
N PRO A 238 53.49 -36.76 76.86
CA PRO A 238 54.91 -36.96 77.16
C PRO A 238 55.68 -37.79 76.10
N PHE A 239 56.96 -37.49 75.93
CA PHE A 239 57.99 -38.37 75.35
C PHE A 239 59.16 -38.41 76.35
N ILE A 240 59.37 -39.56 76.99
CA ILE A 240 60.48 -39.82 77.91
C ILE A 240 61.43 -40.79 77.19
N LEU A 241 62.74 -40.49 77.22
CA LEU A 241 63.89 -41.41 77.38
C LEU A 241 65.09 -40.89 76.58
N ALA A 242 66.15 -40.44 77.29
CA ALA A 242 67.56 -40.66 76.95
C ALA A 242 68.52 -39.87 77.88
N THR A 243 68.40 -39.98 79.20
CA THR A 243 69.42 -39.44 80.13
C THR A 243 69.92 -40.42 81.19
N ASP A 244 69.31 -41.59 81.35
CA ASP A 244 69.63 -42.46 82.50
C ASP A 244 70.58 -43.64 82.18
N LEU A 245 71.18 -43.67 80.98
CA LEU A 245 72.05 -44.78 80.54
C LEU A 245 73.57 -44.50 80.65
N ILE A 246 73.97 -43.32 81.15
CA ILE A 246 75.39 -42.99 81.33
C ILE A 246 75.87 -43.29 82.76
N PHE A 247 74.96 -43.44 83.73
CA PHE A 247 75.34 -43.68 85.14
C PHE A 247 75.68 -45.15 85.45
N VAL A 248 75.40 -46.10 84.55
CA VAL A 248 75.60 -47.54 84.80
C VAL A 248 76.92 -48.09 84.25
N LEU A 249 77.67 -47.34 83.44
CA LEU A 249 78.94 -47.81 82.84
C LEU A 249 80.21 -47.34 83.57
N GLN A 250 80.11 -46.84 84.80
CA GLN A 250 81.28 -46.39 85.60
C GLN A 250 81.41 -47.04 86.97
N LEU A 251 80.73 -48.17 87.22
CA LEU A 251 80.95 -48.97 88.42
C LEU A 251 81.44 -50.38 88.06
N ASN A 252 82.74 -50.59 88.29
CA ASN A 252 83.40 -51.89 88.51
C ASN A 252 83.38 -52.88 87.33
N SER A 253 84.46 -53.57 86.95
CA SER A 253 85.78 -53.74 87.54
C SER A 253 86.59 -54.64 86.59
N ASN A 254 87.91 -54.52 86.64
CA ASN A 254 88.80 -55.65 86.40
C ASN A 254 88.24 -56.91 87.09
N GLY A 255 88.13 -58.02 86.35
CA GLY A 255 87.81 -59.34 86.92
C GLY A 255 86.77 -60.10 86.10
N THR A 256 87.23 -61.15 85.42
CA THR A 256 86.41 -62.23 84.87
C THR A 256 85.62 -62.92 85.99
N ASP A 257 84.31 -62.69 86.03
CA ASP A 257 83.34 -63.38 86.90
C ASP A 257 82.26 -63.99 85.97
N PRO A 258 81.88 -65.28 86.08
CA PRO A 258 80.92 -65.94 85.18
C PRO A 258 79.55 -65.24 85.05
N ARG A 259 79.11 -64.49 86.07
CA ARG A 259 77.85 -63.71 86.00
C ARG A 259 77.94 -62.51 85.07
N THR A 260 79.12 -61.91 84.92
CA THR A 260 79.35 -60.80 83.98
C THR A 260 79.31 -61.31 82.54
N SER A 261 79.75 -62.54 82.29
CA SER A 261 79.66 -63.18 80.97
C SER A 261 78.22 -63.45 80.55
N GLU A 262 77.37 -63.98 81.43
CA GLU A 262 75.93 -64.17 81.14
C GLU A 262 75.22 -62.85 80.86
N ILE A 263 75.58 -61.79 81.59
CA ILE A 263 75.06 -60.43 81.34
C ILE A 263 75.52 -59.92 79.97
N ILE A 264 76.79 -60.13 79.61
CA ILE A 264 77.33 -59.77 78.29
C ILE A 264 76.59 -60.52 77.18
N ASP A 265 76.37 -61.83 77.31
CA ASP A 265 75.64 -62.64 76.31
C ASP A 265 74.20 -62.14 76.10
N VAL A 266 73.50 -61.76 77.17
CA VAL A 266 72.16 -61.17 77.09
C VAL A 266 72.19 -59.80 76.38
N TYR A 267 73.21 -58.98 76.62
CA TYR A 267 73.39 -57.72 75.91
C TYR A 267 73.76 -57.93 74.44
N GLU A 268 74.58 -58.93 74.13
CA GLU A 268 74.96 -59.28 72.75
C GLU A 268 73.76 -59.83 71.95
N GLN A 269 72.90 -60.63 72.58
CA GLN A 269 71.63 -61.05 72.00
C GLN A 269 70.66 -59.87 71.78
N LYS A 270 70.61 -58.91 72.72
CA LYS A 270 69.83 -57.67 72.53
C LYS A 270 70.40 -56.80 71.42
N LEU A 271 71.72 -56.67 71.33
CA LEU A 271 72.39 -55.90 70.28
C LEU A 271 72.12 -56.50 68.90
N SER A 272 72.20 -57.83 68.75
CA SER A 272 71.85 -58.51 67.51
C SER A 272 70.36 -58.42 67.16
N SER A 273 69.46 -58.49 68.16
CA SER A 273 68.03 -58.22 67.95
C SER A 273 67.76 -56.76 67.55
N LEU A 274 68.52 -55.80 68.08
CA LEU A 274 68.41 -54.40 67.68
C LEU A 274 68.96 -54.16 66.28
N ALA A 275 70.09 -54.78 65.91
CA ALA A 275 70.66 -54.70 64.57
C ALA A 275 69.72 -55.25 63.49
N THR A 276 69.04 -56.38 63.76
CA THR A 276 68.03 -56.93 62.83
C THR A 276 66.81 -56.02 62.69
N LYS A 277 66.36 -55.37 63.79
CA LYS A 277 65.28 -54.37 63.74
C LYS A 277 65.71 -53.10 63.00
N GLU A 278 66.95 -52.65 63.18
CA GLU A 278 67.51 -51.52 62.46
C GLU A 278 67.55 -51.79 60.95
N ASN A 279 68.04 -52.95 60.53
CA ASN A 279 68.03 -53.37 59.13
C ASN A 279 66.60 -53.41 58.55
N HIS A 280 65.63 -53.96 59.29
CA HIS A 280 64.24 -53.97 58.84
C HIS A 280 63.64 -52.56 58.71
N LEU A 281 63.98 -51.64 59.63
CA LEU A 281 63.57 -50.24 59.54
C LEU A 281 64.22 -49.53 58.36
N GLN A 282 65.48 -49.85 58.05
CA GLN A 282 66.19 -49.35 56.88
C GLN A 282 65.49 -49.78 55.59
N ASP A 283 65.17 -51.07 55.44
CA ASP A 283 64.44 -51.60 54.28
C ASP A 283 63.07 -50.94 54.13
N LEU A 284 62.35 -50.76 55.24
CA LEU A 284 61.04 -50.10 55.24
C LEU A 284 61.16 -48.62 54.83
N LEU A 285 62.25 -47.95 55.24
CA LEU A 285 62.52 -46.56 54.89
C LEU A 285 62.83 -46.43 53.39
N GLU A 286 63.64 -47.34 52.83
CA GLU A 286 63.93 -47.39 51.39
C GLU A 286 62.67 -47.71 50.56
N ALA A 287 61.84 -48.66 51.01
CA ALA A 287 60.55 -48.96 50.38
C ALA A 287 59.58 -47.76 50.41
N LYS A 288 59.54 -47.01 51.52
CA LYS A 288 58.73 -45.78 51.61
C LYS A 288 59.28 -44.66 50.73
N ALA A 289 60.61 -44.51 50.66
CA ALA A 289 61.24 -43.50 49.82
C ALA A 289 60.96 -43.75 48.32
N SER A 290 61.08 -44.99 47.86
CA SER A 290 60.75 -45.36 46.47
C SER A 290 59.27 -45.19 46.14
N ALA A 291 58.37 -45.58 47.05
CA ALA A 291 56.93 -45.35 46.90
C ALA A 291 56.58 -43.84 46.85
N LEU A 292 57.25 -43.01 47.65
CA LEU A 292 57.09 -41.56 47.63
C LEU A 292 57.50 -40.97 46.28
N VAL A 293 58.67 -41.35 45.76
CA VAL A 293 59.16 -40.90 44.45
C VAL A 293 58.19 -41.30 43.33
N GLN A 294 57.62 -42.50 43.40
CA GLN A 294 56.62 -42.95 42.44
C GLN A 294 55.33 -42.11 42.52
N ALA A 295 54.85 -41.81 43.73
CA ALA A 295 53.69 -40.95 43.95
C ALA A 295 53.91 -39.52 43.42
N ASP A 296 55.09 -38.95 43.66
CA ASP A 296 55.46 -37.61 43.18
C ASP A 296 55.54 -37.55 41.64
N ARG A 297 56.04 -38.61 40.99
CA ARG A 297 56.00 -38.74 39.53
C ARG A 297 54.57 -38.75 39.01
N MET A 298 53.68 -39.52 39.63
CA MET A 298 52.26 -39.57 39.25
C MET A 298 51.59 -38.21 39.46
N LEU A 299 51.80 -37.56 40.60
CA LEU A 299 51.27 -36.22 40.88
C LEU A 299 51.74 -35.19 39.85
N SER A 300 53.00 -35.25 39.44
CA SER A 300 53.56 -34.37 38.40
C SER A 300 52.89 -34.60 37.05
N GLN A 301 52.66 -35.86 36.65
CA GLN A 301 51.94 -36.20 35.43
C GLN A 301 50.48 -35.72 35.47
N TYR A 302 49.78 -35.92 36.59
CA TYR A 302 48.41 -35.44 36.78
C TYR A 302 48.34 -33.92 36.68
N ARG A 303 49.27 -33.19 37.31
CA ARG A 303 49.33 -31.71 37.21
C ARG A 303 49.52 -31.24 35.78
N CYS A 304 50.42 -31.88 35.03
CA CYS A 304 50.64 -31.55 33.62
C CYS A 304 49.38 -31.79 32.78
N ARG A 305 48.72 -32.93 32.98
CA ARG A 305 47.47 -33.27 32.28
C ARG A 305 46.34 -32.30 32.63
N CYS A 306 46.18 -31.93 33.90
CA CYS A 306 45.21 -30.90 34.30
C CYS A 306 45.50 -29.56 33.60
N ALA A 307 46.76 -29.11 33.59
CA ALA A 307 47.14 -27.86 32.91
C ALA A 307 46.86 -27.90 31.40
N GLN A 308 47.09 -29.05 30.74
CA GLN A 308 46.76 -29.26 29.33
C GLN A 308 45.24 -29.16 29.09
N THR A 309 44.44 -29.87 29.88
CA THR A 309 42.97 -29.83 29.74
C THR A 309 42.39 -28.45 30.02
N GLU A 310 42.95 -27.71 30.99
CA GLU A 310 42.55 -26.33 31.24
C GLU A 310 42.92 -25.39 30.08
N ALA A 311 44.09 -25.58 29.47
CA ALA A 311 44.50 -24.80 28.31
C ALA A 311 43.62 -25.09 27.09
N GLU A 312 43.26 -26.35 26.85
CA GLU A 312 42.32 -26.75 25.79
C GLU A 312 40.92 -26.18 26.02
N ALA A 313 40.40 -26.27 27.25
CA ALA A 313 39.11 -25.67 27.60
C ALA A 313 39.10 -24.16 27.36
N ARG A 314 40.18 -23.45 27.70
CA ARG A 314 40.33 -22.01 27.40
C ARG A 314 40.36 -21.71 25.91
N ARG A 315 41.05 -22.53 25.11
CA ARG A 315 41.07 -22.41 23.64
C ARG A 315 39.69 -22.61 23.04
N LEU A 316 38.99 -23.67 23.42
CA LEU A 316 37.63 -23.96 22.96
C LEU A 316 36.65 -22.85 23.35
N ALA A 317 36.75 -22.32 24.58
CA ALA A 317 35.95 -21.18 25.01
C ALA A 317 36.25 -19.91 24.18
N GLY A 318 37.50 -19.70 23.76
CA GLY A 318 37.87 -18.62 22.84
C GLY A 318 37.18 -18.76 21.48
N LEU A 319 37.29 -19.95 20.87
CA LEU A 319 36.65 -20.26 19.59
C LEU A 319 35.12 -20.13 19.64
N LEU A 320 34.49 -20.56 20.73
CA LEU A 320 33.04 -20.40 20.92
C LEU A 320 32.63 -18.92 20.96
N ARG A 321 33.39 -18.07 21.67
CA ARG A 321 33.11 -16.62 21.69
C ARG A 321 33.29 -15.97 20.33
N GLU A 322 34.28 -16.41 19.56
CA GLU A 322 34.49 -15.93 18.19
C GLU A 322 33.34 -16.35 17.27
N ALA A 323 32.89 -17.60 17.39
CA ALA A 323 31.73 -18.10 16.64
C ALA A 323 30.43 -17.37 17.03
N GLU A 324 30.21 -17.13 18.33
CA GLU A 324 29.07 -16.34 18.83
C GLU A 324 29.09 -14.92 18.25
N ARG A 325 30.23 -14.22 18.32
CA ARG A 325 30.37 -12.89 17.69
C ARG A 325 30.14 -12.93 16.18
N HIS A 326 30.61 -13.96 15.50
CA HIS A 326 30.36 -14.10 14.07
C HIS A 326 28.88 -14.28 13.77
N CYS A 327 28.16 -15.08 14.56
CA CYS A 327 26.71 -15.23 14.45
C CYS A 327 25.97 -13.93 14.75
N GLU A 328 26.39 -13.18 15.77
CA GLU A 328 25.84 -11.85 16.09
C GLU A 328 26.04 -10.86 14.94
N ASN A 329 27.24 -10.81 14.36
CA ASN A 329 27.56 -9.95 13.22
C ASN A 329 26.74 -10.32 11.97
N LEU A 330 26.64 -11.61 11.64
CA LEU A 330 25.80 -12.09 10.54
C LEU A 330 24.32 -11.78 10.80
N GLY A 331 23.86 -11.93 12.04
CA GLY A 331 22.51 -11.56 12.45
C GLY A 331 22.24 -10.06 12.27
N ALA A 332 23.21 -9.20 12.62
CA ALA A 332 23.11 -7.76 12.40
C ALA A 332 23.04 -7.42 10.90
N GLN A 333 23.91 -8.01 10.07
CA GLN A 333 23.91 -7.82 8.61
C GLN A 333 22.58 -8.26 7.98
N LEU A 334 22.06 -9.44 8.36
CA LEU A 334 20.77 -9.92 7.86
C LEU A 334 19.60 -9.02 8.26
N ASN A 335 19.65 -8.44 9.46
CA ASN A 335 18.62 -7.49 9.91
C ASN A 335 18.71 -6.16 9.14
N GLU A 336 19.92 -5.69 8.86
CA GLU A 336 20.15 -4.51 8.02
C GLU A 336 19.63 -4.73 6.60
N GLU A 337 20.02 -5.83 5.94
CA GLU A 337 19.50 -6.20 4.61
C GLU A 337 17.96 -6.35 4.61
N ARG A 338 17.37 -6.91 5.67
CA ARG A 338 15.91 -6.98 5.81
C ARG A 338 15.27 -5.61 5.94
N ALA A 339 15.85 -4.71 6.73
CA ALA A 339 15.34 -3.36 6.91
C ALA A 339 15.40 -2.58 5.59
N GLU A 340 16.50 -2.68 4.86
CA GLU A 340 16.65 -2.10 3.52
C GLU A 340 15.63 -2.70 2.53
N GLY A 341 15.44 -4.02 2.56
CA GLY A 341 14.44 -4.70 1.75
C GLY A 341 13.00 -4.25 2.05
N GLU A 342 12.65 -4.09 3.33
CA GLU A 342 11.35 -3.56 3.75
C GLU A 342 11.16 -2.10 3.32
N GLN A 343 12.18 -1.26 3.46
CA GLN A 343 12.14 0.12 3.00
C GLN A 343 11.96 0.20 1.47
N GLY A 344 12.73 -0.59 0.71
CA GLY A 344 12.57 -0.70 -0.74
C GLY A 344 11.18 -1.19 -1.15
N ARG A 345 10.60 -2.14 -0.40
CA ARG A 345 9.23 -2.60 -0.62
C ARG A 345 8.20 -1.49 -0.41
N GLN A 346 8.36 -0.69 0.65
CA GLN A 346 7.48 0.44 0.94
C GLN A 346 7.58 1.52 -0.15
N ASP A 347 8.79 1.83 -0.60
CA ASP A 347 8.99 2.83 -1.66
C ASP A 347 8.43 2.36 -3.00
N MET A 348 8.61 1.08 -3.34
CA MET A 348 7.97 0.48 -4.51
C MET A 348 6.44 0.56 -4.42
N GLU A 349 5.85 0.27 -3.25
CA GLU A 349 4.41 0.35 -3.04
C GLU A 349 3.88 1.79 -3.20
N ARG A 350 4.62 2.80 -2.69
CA ARG A 350 4.32 4.22 -2.90
C ARG A 350 4.38 4.60 -4.38
N LEU A 351 5.40 4.14 -5.10
CA LEU A 351 5.55 4.39 -6.55
C LEU A 351 4.41 3.75 -7.35
N LEU A 352 4.01 2.52 -7.01
CA LEU A 352 2.87 1.86 -7.66
C LEU A 352 1.56 2.62 -7.45
N VAL A 353 1.31 3.13 -6.25
CA VAL A 353 0.13 3.98 -5.97
C VAL A 353 0.18 5.27 -6.79
N HIS A 354 1.36 5.90 -6.89
CA HIS A 354 1.52 7.10 -7.71
C HIS A 354 1.31 6.83 -9.20
N SER A 355 1.87 5.73 -9.72
CA SER A 355 1.70 5.31 -11.10
C SER A 355 0.22 5.06 -11.44
N ARG A 356 -0.51 4.36 -10.56
CA ARG A 356 -1.97 4.17 -10.73
C ARG A 356 -2.74 5.49 -10.73
N ARG A 357 -2.31 6.46 -9.89
CA ARG A 357 -2.93 7.80 -9.87
C ARG A 357 -2.69 8.55 -11.18
N LEU A 358 -1.48 8.47 -11.72
CA LEU A 358 -1.15 9.06 -13.02
C LEU A 358 -1.94 8.41 -14.16
N GLU A 359 -2.05 7.08 -14.18
CA GLU A 359 -2.88 6.36 -15.14
C GLU A 359 -4.35 6.82 -15.07
N ALA A 360 -4.92 6.95 -13.87
CA ALA A 360 -6.28 7.47 -13.70
C ALA A 360 -6.43 8.92 -14.18
N GLN A 361 -5.41 9.76 -14.02
CA GLN A 361 -5.41 11.12 -14.56
C GLN A 361 -5.33 11.13 -16.09
N MET A 362 -4.52 10.24 -16.69
CA MET A 362 -4.45 10.10 -18.15
C MET A 362 -5.80 9.71 -18.73
N VAL A 363 -6.48 8.72 -18.15
CA VAL A 363 -7.83 8.32 -18.59
C VAL A 363 -8.79 9.50 -18.55
N ARG A 364 -8.81 10.26 -17.44
CA ARG A 364 -9.66 11.46 -17.33
C ARG A 364 -9.35 12.52 -18.38
N LEU A 365 -8.07 12.74 -18.70
CA LEU A 365 -7.67 13.67 -19.76
C LEU A 365 -8.18 13.20 -21.11
N THR A 366 -8.03 11.91 -21.44
CA THR A 366 -8.55 11.36 -22.70
C THR A 366 -10.08 11.46 -22.81
N GLU A 367 -10.81 11.23 -21.72
CA GLU A 367 -12.27 11.42 -21.69
C GLU A 367 -12.67 12.89 -21.89
N LEU A 368 -11.92 13.82 -21.30
CA LEU A 368 -12.16 15.25 -21.46
C LEU A 368 -11.84 15.72 -22.88
N GLU A 369 -10.78 15.23 -23.50
CA GLU A 369 -10.44 15.50 -24.90
C GLU A 369 -11.53 14.99 -25.85
N GLU A 370 -12.03 13.78 -25.64
CA GLU A 370 -13.12 13.22 -26.44
C GLU A 370 -14.41 14.06 -26.29
N ARG A 371 -14.74 14.45 -25.05
CA ARG A 371 -15.88 15.35 -24.77
C ARG A 371 -15.71 16.69 -25.46
N LEU A 372 -14.53 17.30 -25.37
CA LEU A 372 -14.24 18.57 -26.03
C LEU A 372 -14.41 18.44 -27.55
N SER A 373 -13.83 17.40 -28.16
CA SER A 373 -13.97 17.11 -29.59
C SER A 373 -15.43 17.01 -30.03
N LYS A 374 -16.25 16.25 -29.29
CA LYS A 374 -17.70 16.16 -29.55
C LYS A 374 -18.40 17.52 -29.46
N THR A 375 -18.07 18.34 -28.46
CA THR A 375 -18.68 19.67 -28.32
C THR A 375 -18.26 20.63 -29.43
N VAL A 376 -16.99 20.61 -29.84
CA VAL A 376 -16.48 21.43 -30.95
C VAL A 376 -17.15 21.04 -32.26
N LEU A 377 -17.28 19.73 -32.53
CA LEU A 377 -18.00 19.22 -33.71
C LEU A 377 -19.47 19.63 -33.69
N ALA A 378 -20.16 19.48 -32.56
CA ALA A 378 -21.57 19.87 -32.43
C ALA A 378 -21.75 21.38 -32.65
N TYR A 379 -20.87 22.21 -32.09
CA TYR A 379 -20.90 23.66 -32.29
C TYR A 379 -20.66 24.02 -33.76
N GLY A 380 -19.66 23.41 -34.41
CA GLY A 380 -19.36 23.58 -35.83
C GLY A 380 -20.54 23.18 -36.73
N LEU A 381 -21.24 22.09 -36.41
CA LEU A 381 -22.41 21.67 -37.16
C LEU A 381 -23.56 22.68 -37.01
N ILE A 382 -23.82 23.17 -35.80
CA ILE A 382 -24.86 24.17 -35.55
C ILE A 382 -24.57 25.47 -36.31
N THR A 383 -23.32 25.93 -36.35
CA THR A 383 -22.95 27.15 -37.08
C THR A 383 -23.12 26.97 -38.60
N VAL A 384 -22.70 25.83 -39.15
CA VAL A 384 -22.92 25.49 -40.57
C VAL A 384 -24.40 25.44 -40.92
N LEU A 385 -25.22 24.77 -40.10
CA LEU A 385 -26.67 24.70 -40.33
C LEU A 385 -27.34 26.09 -40.27
N LYS A 386 -26.91 26.96 -39.36
CA LYS A 386 -27.37 28.35 -39.30
C LYS A 386 -27.01 29.12 -40.57
N LEU A 387 -25.76 29.01 -41.03
CA LEU A 387 -25.30 29.67 -42.26
C LEU A 387 -26.06 29.17 -43.49
N ASP A 388 -26.21 27.86 -43.63
CA ASP A 388 -26.94 27.26 -44.74
C ASP A 388 -28.41 27.69 -44.75
N LYS A 389 -29.06 27.78 -43.59
CA LYS A 389 -30.41 28.37 -43.49
C LYS A 389 -30.42 29.82 -43.99
N THR A 390 -29.50 30.66 -43.53
CA THR A 390 -29.45 32.07 -43.98
C THR A 390 -29.19 32.22 -45.47
N LEU A 391 -28.37 31.35 -46.06
CA LEU A 391 -28.12 31.31 -47.50
C LEU A 391 -29.36 30.87 -48.29
N ARG A 392 -30.08 29.86 -47.80
CA ARG A 392 -31.36 29.41 -48.38
C ARG A 392 -32.40 30.51 -48.32
N ASP A 393 -32.56 31.18 -47.17
CA ASP A 393 -33.49 32.31 -47.00
C ASP A 393 -33.16 33.46 -47.96
N ARG A 394 -31.87 33.80 -48.10
CA ARG A 394 -31.41 34.85 -49.03
C ARG A 394 -31.64 34.47 -50.50
N SER A 395 -31.42 33.20 -50.86
CA SER A 395 -31.67 32.69 -52.22
C SER A 395 -33.16 32.66 -52.55
N LEU A 396 -34.02 32.31 -51.60
CA LEU A 396 -35.47 32.39 -51.78
C LEU A 396 -35.92 33.84 -51.98
N LEU A 397 -35.40 34.78 -51.18
CA LEU A 397 -35.70 36.20 -51.34
C LEU A 397 -35.34 36.69 -52.75
N THR A 398 -34.13 36.43 -53.24
CA THR A 398 -33.73 36.86 -54.60
C THR A 398 -34.59 36.24 -55.70
N ILE A 399 -34.94 34.95 -55.58
CA ILE A 399 -35.86 34.29 -56.53
C ILE A 399 -37.25 34.95 -56.49
N THR A 400 -37.80 35.22 -55.30
CA THR A 400 -39.12 35.86 -55.18
C THR A 400 -39.12 37.28 -55.72
N GLU A 401 -38.05 38.05 -55.50
CA GLU A 401 -37.88 39.38 -56.08
C GLU A 401 -37.77 39.31 -57.61
N GLY A 402 -36.99 38.37 -58.13
CA GLY A 402 -36.89 38.09 -59.57
C GLY A 402 -38.26 37.78 -60.18
N ARG A 403 -39.03 36.87 -59.59
CA ARG A 403 -40.39 36.54 -60.05
C ARG A 403 -41.35 37.74 -59.98
N LYS A 404 -41.23 38.60 -58.98
CA LYS A 404 -42.03 39.84 -58.88
C LYS A 404 -41.68 40.83 -59.98
N LEU A 405 -40.39 41.00 -60.29
CA LEU A 405 -39.91 41.80 -61.41
C LEU A 405 -40.40 41.25 -62.74
N GLU A 406 -40.28 39.95 -62.96
CA GLU A 406 -40.83 39.27 -64.15
C GLU A 406 -42.34 39.47 -64.27
N SER A 407 -43.09 39.31 -63.17
CA SER A 407 -44.53 39.54 -63.15
C SER A 407 -44.89 40.98 -63.48
N ARG A 408 -44.13 41.96 -62.95
CA ARG A 408 -44.30 43.38 -63.29
C ARG A 408 -44.01 43.64 -64.77
N ASN A 409 -42.93 43.07 -65.31
CA ASN A 409 -42.58 43.19 -66.71
C ASN A 409 -43.64 42.54 -67.60
N PHE A 410 -44.20 41.40 -67.19
CA PHE A 410 -45.28 40.73 -67.90
C PHE A 410 -46.55 41.58 -67.90
N ILE A 411 -46.96 42.15 -66.76
CA ILE A 411 -48.11 43.07 -66.68
C ILE A 411 -47.89 44.28 -67.58
N TYR A 412 -46.69 44.88 -67.54
CA TYR A 412 -46.35 46.01 -68.40
C TYR A 412 -46.48 45.64 -69.89
N LEU A 413 -45.93 44.49 -70.28
CA LEU A 413 -46.01 44.00 -71.65
C LEU A 413 -47.46 43.68 -72.07
N MET A 414 -48.25 43.08 -71.17
CA MET A 414 -49.66 42.78 -71.41
C MET A 414 -50.48 44.05 -71.64
N ASN A 415 -50.27 45.08 -70.83
CA ASN A 415 -50.92 46.37 -71.02
C ASN A 415 -50.50 46.99 -72.36
N SER A 416 -49.20 46.95 -72.69
CA SER A 416 -48.72 47.49 -73.97
C SER A 416 -49.30 46.73 -75.17
N LEU A 417 -49.43 45.40 -75.09
CA LEU A 417 -50.09 44.59 -76.11
C LEU A 417 -51.58 44.93 -76.24
N GLN A 418 -52.25 45.19 -75.12
CA GLN A 418 -53.65 45.61 -75.10
C GLN A 418 -53.84 46.98 -75.77
N ASP A 419 -52.97 47.94 -75.47
CA ASP A 419 -52.97 49.26 -76.11
C ASP A 419 -52.75 49.12 -77.62
N LEU A 420 -51.77 48.31 -78.04
CA LEU A 420 -51.53 48.02 -79.46
C LEU A 420 -52.76 47.38 -80.13
N LEU A 421 -53.40 46.39 -79.50
CA LEU A 421 -54.64 45.80 -80.02
C LEU A 421 -55.76 46.83 -80.17
N GLN A 422 -55.89 47.76 -79.22
CA GLN A 422 -56.86 48.85 -79.32
C GLN A 422 -56.55 49.76 -80.51
N THR A 423 -55.28 50.13 -80.71
CA THR A 423 -54.89 50.93 -81.89
C THR A 423 -55.14 50.20 -83.21
N ILE A 424 -54.94 48.87 -83.27
CA ILE A 424 -55.27 48.08 -84.46
C ILE A 424 -56.78 48.13 -84.73
N LYS A 425 -57.62 47.93 -83.71
CA LYS A 425 -59.09 48.02 -83.86
C LYS A 425 -59.54 49.40 -84.35
N GLU A 426 -58.93 50.47 -83.83
CA GLU A 426 -59.21 51.84 -84.29
C GLU A 426 -58.82 52.03 -85.75
N ARG A 427 -57.67 51.48 -86.18
CA ARG A 427 -57.23 51.53 -87.58
C ARG A 427 -58.11 50.70 -88.50
N ASP A 428 -58.55 49.52 -88.08
CA ASP A 428 -59.51 48.71 -88.84
C ASP A 428 -60.85 49.45 -89.01
N GLY A 429 -61.32 50.13 -87.95
CA GLY A 429 -62.51 51.00 -88.03
C GLY A 429 -62.34 52.17 -89.00
N GLN A 430 -61.15 52.81 -89.01
CA GLN A 430 -60.82 53.85 -89.97
C GLN A 430 -60.76 53.32 -91.41
N LEU A 431 -60.16 52.15 -91.63
CA LEU A 431 -60.13 51.50 -92.94
C LEU A 431 -61.54 51.19 -93.45
N ALA A 432 -62.40 50.61 -92.61
CA ALA A 432 -63.79 50.34 -92.99
C ALA A 432 -64.60 51.61 -93.32
N ALA A 433 -64.32 52.73 -92.65
CA ALA A 433 -64.93 54.01 -92.98
C ALA A 433 -64.46 54.54 -94.34
N LEU A 434 -63.15 54.49 -94.60
CA LEU A 434 -62.56 54.87 -95.88
C LEU A 434 -63.05 53.96 -97.03
N GLU A 435 -63.24 52.67 -96.78
CA GLU A 435 -63.85 51.74 -97.74
C GLU A 435 -65.28 52.14 -98.10
N LYS A 436 -66.10 52.52 -97.12
CA LYS A 436 -67.46 53.05 -97.38
C LYS A 436 -67.45 54.38 -98.14
N GLU A 437 -66.51 55.27 -97.84
CA GLU A 437 -66.36 56.52 -98.60
C GLU A 437 -65.90 56.26 -100.04
N ARG A 438 -65.00 55.28 -100.23
CA ARG A 438 -64.58 54.83 -101.56
C ARG A 438 -65.77 54.25 -102.32
N GLU A 439 -66.59 53.39 -101.73
CA GLU A 439 -67.79 52.82 -102.36
C GLU A 439 -68.77 53.92 -102.81
N ARG A 440 -69.07 54.90 -101.94
CA ARG A 440 -69.91 56.07 -102.30
C ARG A 440 -69.30 56.90 -103.43
N SER A 441 -67.98 57.09 -103.39
CA SER A 441 -67.26 57.81 -104.46
C SER A 441 -67.28 57.03 -105.78
N GLU A 442 -67.27 55.70 -105.71
CA GLU A 442 -67.37 54.82 -106.86
C GLU A 442 -68.80 54.79 -107.45
N GLU A 443 -69.83 54.78 -106.60
CA GLU A 443 -71.23 54.92 -106.99
C GLU A 443 -71.49 56.26 -107.69
N THR A 444 -71.02 57.36 -107.10
CA THR A 444 -71.14 58.69 -107.70
C THR A 444 -70.36 58.80 -109.01
N ALA A 445 -69.15 58.23 -109.09
CA ALA A 445 -68.40 58.16 -110.34
C ALA A 445 -69.14 57.37 -111.44
N ASN A 446 -69.79 56.26 -111.08
CA ASN A 446 -70.59 55.48 -112.03
C ASN A 446 -71.86 56.21 -112.48
N ALA A 447 -72.53 56.94 -111.59
CA ALA A 447 -73.67 57.80 -111.94
C ALA A 447 -73.25 58.90 -112.94
N VAL A 448 -72.13 59.58 -112.67
CA VAL A 448 -71.58 60.61 -113.58
C VAL A 448 -71.19 60.02 -114.93
N ARG A 449 -70.61 58.81 -114.97
CA ARG A 449 -70.34 58.10 -116.23
C ARG A 449 -71.63 57.81 -117.01
N ALA A 450 -72.69 57.38 -116.35
CA ALA A 450 -73.98 57.12 -116.99
C ALA A 450 -74.58 58.41 -117.58
N ASP A 451 -74.55 59.51 -116.84
CA ASP A 451 -75.02 60.80 -117.34
C ASP A 451 -74.17 61.33 -118.50
N LEU A 452 -72.85 61.13 -118.46
CA LEU A 452 -71.98 61.43 -119.59
C LEU A 452 -72.40 60.66 -120.84
N THR A 453 -72.67 59.35 -120.75
CA THR A 453 -73.13 58.58 -121.93
C THR A 453 -74.47 59.06 -122.47
N ARG A 454 -75.41 59.48 -121.60
CA ARG A 454 -76.70 60.06 -122.00
C ARG A 454 -76.50 61.40 -122.73
N THR A 455 -75.64 62.28 -122.19
CA THR A 455 -75.34 63.57 -122.85
C THR A 455 -74.62 63.40 -124.17
N GLU A 456 -73.73 62.41 -124.29
CA GLU A 456 -73.09 62.07 -125.57
C GLU A 456 -74.08 61.54 -126.62
N GLN A 457 -75.06 60.71 -126.21
CA GLN A 457 -76.15 60.26 -127.08
C GLN A 457 -77.01 61.44 -127.54
N ALA A 458 -77.43 62.32 -126.63
CA ALA A 458 -78.17 63.53 -126.95
C ALA A 458 -77.38 64.46 -127.91
N ARG A 459 -76.05 64.57 -127.73
CA ARG A 459 -75.18 65.34 -128.64
C ARG A 459 -75.16 64.74 -130.04
N LYS A 460 -75.11 63.42 -130.18
CA LYS A 460 -75.15 62.74 -131.49
C LYS A 460 -76.49 62.96 -132.20
N GLU A 461 -77.61 62.84 -131.48
CA GLU A 461 -78.95 63.12 -132.03
C GLU A 461 -79.10 64.59 -132.47
N LEU A 462 -78.64 65.53 -131.65
CA LEU A 462 -78.61 66.95 -132.01
C LEU A 462 -77.72 67.19 -133.23
N SER A 463 -76.55 66.54 -133.31
CA SER A 463 -75.65 66.63 -134.48
C SER A 463 -76.32 66.13 -135.77
N ILE A 464 -77.12 65.06 -135.70
CA ILE A 464 -77.89 64.53 -136.85
C ILE A 464 -79.01 65.51 -137.24
N LYS A 465 -79.67 66.14 -136.25
CA LYS A 465 -80.68 67.18 -136.51
C LYS A 465 -80.05 68.42 -137.16
N THR A 466 -78.88 68.85 -136.70
CA THR A 466 -78.17 70.01 -137.27
C THR A 466 -77.80 69.77 -138.74
N SER A 467 -77.25 68.59 -139.08
CA SER A 467 -76.91 68.27 -140.47
C SER A 467 -78.15 68.15 -141.37
N SER A 468 -79.28 67.67 -140.85
CA SER A 468 -80.56 67.66 -141.58
C SER A 468 -81.10 69.07 -141.84
N LEU A 469 -80.98 69.99 -140.88
CA LEU A 469 -81.44 71.37 -141.00
C LEU A 469 -80.55 72.18 -141.95
N GLU A 470 -79.24 71.95 -141.97
CA GLU A 470 -78.32 72.56 -142.93
C GLU A 470 -78.67 72.15 -144.38
N LEU A 471 -79.06 70.90 -144.60
CA LEU A 471 -79.50 70.43 -145.92
C LEU A 471 -80.77 71.18 -146.38
N GLN A 472 -81.75 71.36 -145.47
CA GLN A 472 -82.97 72.13 -145.73
C GLN A 472 -82.69 73.62 -146.01
N LYS A 473 -81.77 74.24 -145.24
CA LYS A 473 -81.37 75.64 -145.45
C LYS A 473 -80.76 75.83 -146.84
N SER A 474 -79.85 74.94 -147.26
CA SER A 474 -79.21 75.03 -148.58
C SER A 474 -80.19 74.87 -149.75
N ALA A 475 -81.28 74.11 -149.56
CA ALA A 475 -82.33 73.96 -150.56
C ALA A 475 -83.13 75.26 -150.75
N ARG A 476 -83.54 75.90 -149.64
CA ARG A 476 -84.26 77.19 -149.68
C ARG A 476 -83.43 78.35 -150.24
N GLU A 477 -82.13 78.38 -149.95
CA GLU A 477 -81.24 79.41 -150.50
C GLU A 477 -81.12 79.33 -152.03
N ARG A 478 -81.22 78.13 -152.63
CA ARG A 478 -81.27 77.97 -154.09
C ARG A 478 -82.59 78.46 -154.69
N GLU A 479 -83.71 78.20 -154.02
CA GLU A 479 -85.03 78.74 -154.43
C GLU A 479 -85.07 80.27 -154.35
N MET A 480 -84.52 80.86 -153.29
CA MET A 480 -84.39 82.32 -153.14
C MET A 480 -83.59 82.95 -154.28
N LYS A 481 -82.44 82.38 -154.65
CA LYS A 481 -81.63 82.89 -155.77
C LYS A 481 -82.37 82.85 -157.11
N GLN A 482 -83.13 81.80 -157.39
CA GLN A 482 -83.95 81.72 -158.60
C GLN A 482 -85.07 82.79 -158.62
N LEU A 483 -85.65 83.12 -157.46
CA LEU A 483 -86.66 84.17 -157.36
C LEU A 483 -86.07 85.58 -157.50
N GLU A 484 -84.89 85.84 -156.92
CA GLU A 484 -84.18 87.12 -157.05
C GLU A 484 -83.77 87.41 -158.49
N GLU A 485 -83.34 86.39 -159.25
CA GLU A 485 -82.96 86.53 -160.65
C GLU A 485 -84.18 86.85 -161.53
N ARG A 486 -85.33 86.22 -161.26
CA ARG A 486 -86.61 86.56 -161.90
C ARG A 486 -87.10 87.96 -161.54
N LEU A 487 -86.86 88.43 -160.31
CA LEU A 487 -87.23 89.78 -159.89
C LEU A 487 -86.41 90.83 -160.65
N ARG A 488 -85.10 90.61 -160.82
CA ARG A 488 -84.23 91.51 -161.59
C ARG A 488 -84.65 91.65 -163.06
N GLU A 489 -85.05 90.55 -163.71
CA GLU A 489 -85.57 90.61 -165.08
C GLU A 489 -86.86 91.44 -165.18
N VAL A 490 -87.72 91.39 -164.16
CA VAL A 490 -88.96 92.18 -164.12
C VAL A 490 -88.66 93.65 -163.84
N GLU A 491 -87.72 93.94 -162.94
CA GLU A 491 -87.31 95.32 -162.62
C GLU A 491 -86.63 96.03 -163.80
N GLU A 492 -85.80 95.33 -164.59
CA GLU A 492 -85.22 95.92 -165.81
C GLU A 492 -86.27 96.23 -166.87
N ARG A 493 -87.23 95.31 -167.10
CA ARG A 493 -88.37 95.56 -168.00
C ARG A 493 -89.21 96.75 -167.53
N GLU A 494 -89.39 96.91 -166.22
CA GLU A 494 -90.12 98.06 -165.66
C GLU A 494 -89.33 99.37 -165.85
N ARG A 495 -88.00 99.33 -165.73
CA ARG A 495 -87.13 100.50 -165.89
C ARG A 495 -87.11 101.01 -167.33
N GLU A 496 -87.09 100.11 -168.31
CA GLU A 496 -87.18 100.43 -169.74
C GLU A 496 -88.54 101.07 -170.06
N ALA A 497 -89.64 100.47 -169.58
CA ALA A 497 -90.98 101.02 -169.76
C ALA A 497 -91.16 102.42 -169.13
N ARG A 498 -90.56 102.66 -167.96
CA ARG A 498 -90.61 103.98 -167.30
C ARG A 498 -89.84 105.06 -168.07
N GLN A 499 -88.73 104.72 -168.72
CA GLN A 499 -87.97 105.67 -169.54
C GLN A 499 -88.72 106.09 -170.82
N GLU A 500 -89.49 105.19 -171.42
CA GLU A 500 -90.34 105.54 -172.58
C GLU A 500 -91.51 106.45 -172.20
N ILE A 501 -92.14 106.20 -171.04
CA ILE A 501 -93.21 107.07 -170.51
C ILE A 501 -92.67 108.48 -170.20
N GLN A 502 -91.44 108.59 -169.67
CA GLN A 502 -90.83 109.89 -169.36
C GLN A 502 -90.51 110.71 -170.62
N LYS A 503 -90.09 110.07 -171.71
CA LYS A 503 -89.90 110.73 -173.02
C LYS A 503 -91.23 111.22 -173.60
N ASN A 504 -92.30 110.43 -173.47
CA ASN A 504 -93.64 110.84 -173.91
C ASN A 504 -94.21 111.98 -173.05
N ALA A 505 -93.93 111.99 -171.74
CA ALA A 505 -94.32 113.07 -170.84
C ALA A 505 -93.61 114.41 -171.17
N GLN A 506 -92.33 114.37 -171.55
CA GLN A 506 -91.60 115.57 -172.00
C GLN A 506 -92.10 116.10 -173.35
N MET A 507 -92.57 115.22 -174.24
CA MET A 507 -93.19 115.60 -175.51
C MET A 507 -94.55 116.28 -175.30
N ILE A 508 -95.33 115.83 -174.31
CA ILE A 508 -96.64 116.43 -173.95
C ILE A 508 -96.47 117.81 -173.28
N ALA A 509 -95.45 117.99 -172.44
CA ALA A 509 -95.21 119.28 -171.77
C ALA A 509 -94.80 120.40 -172.75
N MET A 510 -94.18 120.07 -173.89
CA MET A 510 -93.76 121.05 -174.91
C MET A 510 -94.94 121.54 -175.79
N ILE A 511 -96.09 120.85 -175.78
CA ILE A 511 -97.33 121.29 -176.45
C ILE A 511 -98.13 122.26 -175.54
N HIS A 512 -97.90 122.26 -174.22
CA HIS A 512 -98.67 123.09 -173.29
C HIS A 512 -98.04 124.47 -172.98
N SER A 513 -96.90 124.81 -173.60
CA SER A 513 -96.20 126.10 -173.44
C SER A 513 -96.59 127.19 -174.46
N LEU A 514 -97.62 126.99 -175.30
CA LEU A 514 -98.22 128.00 -176.21
C LEU A 514 -99.74 128.21 -176.05
N SER A 515 -100.38 127.70 -174.99
CA SER A 515 -101.77 128.04 -174.64
C SER A 515 -101.90 128.21 -173.12
N SER A 516 -101.85 129.48 -172.69
CA SER A 516 -102.15 130.06 -171.37
C SER A 516 -101.70 129.32 -170.07
N GLY A 517 -100.73 129.92 -169.35
CA GLY A 517 -100.73 129.98 -167.86
C GLY A 517 -99.66 129.18 -167.08
N LYS A 518 -98.64 129.90 -166.55
CA LYS A 518 -97.48 129.51 -165.70
C LYS A 518 -97.85 128.65 -164.45
N LEU A 519 -97.15 127.54 -164.13
CA LEU A 519 -95.88 127.38 -163.36
C LEU A 519 -95.95 128.03 -161.96
N GLN A 520 -95.65 127.44 -160.79
CA GLN A 520 -94.58 126.50 -160.39
C GLN A 520 -94.74 126.13 -158.85
N PRO A 521 -93.79 125.47 -158.11
CA PRO A 521 -93.89 124.04 -157.71
C PRO A 521 -93.42 123.70 -156.26
N GLY A 522 -93.30 122.38 -155.99
CA GLY A 522 -92.25 121.76 -155.14
C GLY A 522 -92.63 121.50 -153.68
N THR A 523 -92.06 120.52 -152.96
CA THR A 523 -91.09 119.43 -153.20
C THR A 523 -90.94 118.76 -151.80
N VAL A 524 -91.16 117.45 -151.60
CA VAL A 524 -90.16 116.35 -151.63
C VAL A 524 -89.59 115.95 -150.24
N ASN A 525 -89.59 114.61 -150.00
CA ASN A 525 -88.66 113.76 -149.22
C ASN A 525 -88.78 113.61 -147.67
N LEU A 526 -88.43 112.48 -147.04
CA LEU A 526 -88.05 111.10 -147.46
C LEU A 526 -88.10 110.19 -146.22
N SER A 527 -88.39 108.91 -146.44
CA SER A 527 -88.45 107.83 -145.46
C SER A 527 -87.46 106.71 -145.79
N LEU A 528 -86.84 106.17 -144.72
CA LEU A 528 -86.26 104.82 -144.50
C LEU A 528 -85.26 104.28 -145.52
#